data_AF-A0A7Y3FPG7-F1
#
_entry.id   AF-A0A7Y3FPG7-F1
#
_cell.length_a   1.000
_cell.length_b   1.000
_cell.length_c   1.000
_cell.angle_alpha   90.00
_cell.angle_beta   90.00
_cell.angle_gamma   90.00
#
_symmetry.space_group_name_H-M   'P 1'
#
loop_
_entity.id
_entity.type
_entity.pdbx_description
1 polymer ?
#
loop_
_entity_poly.entity_id
_entity_poly.type
_entity_poly.pdbx_seq_one_letter_code
_entity_poly.pdbx_strand_id
1 'polypeptide(L)'
;MAAMEIMVGTSAIANLIREGKIHQIPSIIQTGKKDGMQLLDQHILEFLMSGKITPEEAYMKCNNKQAFLQHLDKPPEKEFV
;
A
#
# COMPACT_ATOMS: atom_id res chain seq x y z
N MET A 1 -10.72 -11.81 -4.74
CA MET A 1 -9.65 -11.79 -3.69
C MET A 1 -9.66 -10.45 -2.99
N ALA A 2 -9.04 -10.33 -1.82
CA ALA A 2 -8.98 -9.08 -1.06
C ALA A 2 -7.51 -8.74 -0.77
N ALA A 3 -7.08 -7.55 -1.17
CA ALA A 3 -5.85 -6.93 -0.68
C ALA A 3 -6.23 -6.04 0.52
N MET A 4 -5.36 -6.01 1.53
CA MET A 4 -5.67 -5.35 2.79
C MET A 4 -4.42 -4.73 3.40
N GLU A 5 -4.63 -3.59 4.06
CA GLU A 5 -3.69 -2.95 4.95
C GLU A 5 -3.96 -3.39 6.38
N ILE A 6 -2.90 -3.72 7.11
CA ILE A 6 -2.96 -4.19 8.49
C ILE A 6 -2.02 -3.33 9.32
N MET A 7 -2.58 -2.68 10.34
CA MET A 7 -1.85 -1.93 11.36
C MET A 7 -2.24 -2.46 12.74
N VAL A 8 -1.24 -2.85 13.54
CA VAL A 8 -1.47 -3.25 14.93
C VAL A 8 -1.27 -2.03 15.85
N GLY A 9 -2.18 -1.83 16.80
CA GLY A 9 -2.16 -0.71 17.73
C GLY A 9 -1.06 -0.82 18.79
N THR A 10 0.19 -0.53 18.42
CA THR A 10 1.33 -0.52 19.34
C THR A 10 1.44 0.79 20.13
N SER A 11 2.25 0.79 21.20
CA SER A 11 2.57 2.02 21.95
C SER A 11 3.23 3.09 21.06
N ALA A 12 4.05 2.68 20.08
CA ALA A 12 4.68 3.58 19.12
C ALA A 12 3.63 4.27 18.22
N ILE A 13 2.68 3.51 17.67
CA ILE A 13 1.56 4.07 16.89
C ILE A 13 0.71 5.01 17.73
N ALA A 14 0.37 4.61 18.96
CA ALA A 14 -0.41 5.45 19.88
C ALA A 14 0.31 6.78 20.21
N ASN A 15 1.63 6.76 20.36
CA ASN A 15 2.44 7.98 20.55
C ASN A 15 2.37 8.90 19.32
N LEU A 16 2.56 8.35 18.11
CA LEU A 16 2.49 9.14 16.88
C LEU A 16 1.11 9.80 16.69
N ILE A 17 0.03 9.10 17.04
CA ILE A 17 -1.33 9.65 16.99
C ILE A 17 -1.48 10.82 17.98
N ARG A 18 -1.04 10.65 19.24
CA ARG A 18 -1.10 11.72 20.25
C ARG A 18 -0.29 12.96 19.87
N GLU A 19 0.83 12.77 19.21
CA GLU A 19 1.72 13.86 18.77
C GLU A 19 1.31 14.46 17.42
N GLY A 20 0.25 13.97 16.76
CA GLY A 20 -0.18 14.43 15.44
C GLY A 20 0.77 14.04 14.30
N LYS A 21 1.73 13.14 14.55
CA LYS A 21 2.74 12.67 13.58
C LYS A 21 2.22 11.50 12.73
N ILE A 22 0.97 11.59 12.28
CA ILE A 22 0.26 10.52 11.56
C ILE A 22 0.98 10.14 10.25
N HIS A 23 1.62 11.11 9.59
CA HIS A 23 2.41 10.87 8.38
C HIS A 23 3.58 9.88 8.56
N GLN A 24 4.02 9.61 9.80
CA GLN A 24 5.08 8.64 10.09
C GLN A 24 4.56 7.19 10.25
N ILE A 25 3.24 7.01 10.40
CA ILE A 25 2.62 5.70 10.62
C ILE A 25 2.93 4.70 9.49
N PRO A 26 2.90 5.05 8.19
CA PRO A 26 3.24 4.11 7.13
C PRO A 26 4.64 3.50 7.28
N SER A 27 5.63 4.27 7.71
CA SER A 27 6.98 3.77 7.98
C SER A 27 7.02 2.79 9.15
N ILE A 28 6.19 3.01 10.18
CA ILE A 28 6.04 2.07 11.29
C ILE A 28 5.37 0.77 10.82
N ILE A 29 4.32 0.85 9.99
CA ILE A 29 3.67 -0.34 9.40
C ILE A 29 4.67 -1.16 8.58
N GLN A 30 5.50 -0.51 7.75
CA GLN A 30 6.53 -1.19 6.95
C GLN A 30 7.54 -1.96 7.80
N THR A 31 7.97 -1.36 8.92
CA THR A 31 8.93 -1.98 9.84
C THR A 31 8.28 -3.03 10.76
N GLY A 32 6.97 -2.94 10.97
CA GLY A 32 6.15 -3.86 11.77
C GLY A 32 5.76 -5.17 11.07
N LYS A 33 6.38 -5.53 9.93
CA LYS A 33 6.03 -6.75 9.17
C LYS A 33 6.11 -8.03 10.01
N LYS A 34 7.02 -8.09 10.99
CA LYS A 34 7.15 -9.22 11.93
C LYS A 34 5.93 -9.36 12.86
N ASP A 35 5.24 -8.27 13.13
CA ASP A 35 4.04 -8.22 13.96
C ASP A 35 2.75 -8.40 13.12
N GLY A 36 2.89 -8.80 11.85
CA GLY A 36 1.78 -8.98 10.92
C GLY A 36 1.27 -7.69 10.27
N MET A 37 1.97 -6.57 10.43
CA MET A 37 1.62 -5.32 9.76
C MET A 37 1.98 -5.36 8.28
N GLN A 38 1.18 -4.70 7.44
CA GLN A 38 1.41 -4.64 5.99
C GLN A 38 0.67 -3.46 5.39
N LEU A 39 1.32 -2.72 4.48
CA LEU A 39 0.66 -1.67 3.71
C LEU A 39 -0.18 -2.25 2.57
N LEU A 40 -1.26 -1.56 2.19
CA LEU A 40 -2.12 -1.98 1.08
C LEU A 40 -1.32 -2.21 -0.22
N ASP A 41 -0.51 -1.22 -0.60
CA ASP A 41 0.27 -1.25 -1.85
C ASP A 41 1.25 -2.43 -1.86
N GLN A 42 1.79 -2.81 -0.71
CA GLN A 42 2.68 -3.97 -0.62
C GLN A 42 1.91 -5.28 -0.91
N HIS A 43 0.69 -5.41 -0.40
CA HIS A 43 -0.15 -6.59 -0.66
C HIS A 43 -0.64 -6.64 -2.10
N ILE A 44 -1.00 -5.49 -2.68
CA ILE A 44 -1.35 -5.39 -4.10
C ILE A 44 -0.15 -5.78 -4.97
N LEU A 45 1.06 -5.31 -4.65
CA LEU A 45 2.27 -5.70 -5.38
C LEU A 45 2.55 -7.20 -5.27
N GLU A 46 2.36 -7.81 -4.10
CA GLU A 46 2.48 -9.26 -3.93
C GLU A 46 1.48 -10.03 -4.80
N PHE A 47 0.24 -9.56 -4.95
CA PHE A 47 -0.75 -10.16 -5.86
C PHE A 47 -0.37 -9.99 -7.34
N LEU A 48 0.14 -8.82 -7.71
CA LEU A 48 0.60 -8.55 -9.06
C LEU A 48 1.79 -9.45 -9.43
N MET A 49 2.80 -9.53 -8.55
CA MET A 49 4.00 -10.36 -8.77
C MET A 49 3.69 -11.86 -8.76
N SER A 50 2.62 -12.29 -8.07
CA SER A 50 2.13 -13.66 -8.11
C SER A 50 1.16 -13.95 -9.25
N GLY A 51 0.90 -12.98 -10.14
CA GLY A 51 0.01 -13.13 -11.29
C GLY A 51 -1.47 -13.29 -10.93
N LYS A 52 -1.86 -12.92 -9.70
CA LYS A 52 -3.25 -13.03 -9.24
C LYS A 52 -4.14 -11.90 -9.74
N ILE A 53 -3.56 -10.76 -10.05
CA ILE A 53 -4.25 -9.57 -10.58
C ILE A 53 -3.48 -9.01 -11.78
N THR A 54 -4.17 -8.26 -12.62
CA THR A 54 -3.57 -7.55 -13.75
C THR A 54 -2.84 -6.28 -13.31
N PRO A 55 -1.83 -5.81 -14.06
CA PRO A 55 -1.21 -4.50 -13.80
C PRO A 55 -2.20 -3.35 -13.78
N GLU A 56 -3.23 -3.39 -14.64
CA GLU A 56 -4.29 -2.39 -14.70
C GLU A 56 -5.11 -2.37 -13.41
N GLU A 57 -5.53 -3.53 -12.91
CA GLU A 57 -6.23 -3.63 -11.62
C GLU A 57 -5.37 -3.14 -10.46
N ALA A 58 -4.08 -3.54 -10.44
CA ALA A 58 -3.13 -3.10 -9.43
C ALA A 58 -2.99 -1.57 -9.43
N TYR A 59 -2.80 -0.97 -10.61
CA TYR A 59 -2.72 0.48 -10.78
C TYR A 59 -4.01 1.18 -10.36
N MET A 60 -5.19 0.65 -10.72
CA MET A 60 -6.47 1.26 -10.36
C MET A 60 -6.73 1.25 -8.85
N LYS A 61 -6.25 0.23 -8.12
CA LYS A 61 -6.55 0.02 -6.70
C LYS A 61 -5.45 0.45 -5.72
N CYS A 62 -4.23 0.72 -6.19
CA CYS A 62 -3.16 1.19 -5.31
C CYS A 62 -3.33 2.67 -4.91
N ASN A 63 -2.68 3.03 -3.81
CA ASN A 63 -2.56 4.40 -3.32
C ASN A 63 -1.44 5.14 -4.06
N ASN A 64 -0.26 4.53 -4.18
CA ASN A 64 0.87 5.12 -4.91
C ASN A 64 0.85 4.73 -6.39
N LYS A 65 0.13 5.50 -7.22
CA LYS A 65 0.06 5.28 -8.67
C LYS A 65 1.44 5.21 -9.33
N GLN A 66 2.38 6.06 -8.92
CA GLN A 66 3.72 6.12 -9.51
C GLN A 66 4.49 4.80 -9.36
N ALA A 67 4.34 4.11 -8.22
CA ALA A 67 4.99 2.83 -7.99
C ALA A 67 4.49 1.71 -8.94
N PHE A 68 3.27 1.84 -9.47
CA PHE A 68 2.64 0.83 -10.32
C PHE A 68 2.65 1.16 -11.81
N LEU A 69 2.95 2.40 -12.21
CA LEU A 69 3.04 2.81 -13.62
C LEU A 69 3.99 1.94 -14.45
N GLN A 70 5.13 1.55 -13.87
CA GLN A 70 6.15 0.72 -14.54
C GLN A 70 5.67 -0.68 -14.90
N HIS A 71 4.56 -1.14 -14.33
CA HIS A 71 4.01 -2.46 -14.59
C HIS A 71 2.94 -2.44 -15.69
N LEU A 72 2.50 -1.26 -16.15
CA LEU A 72 1.52 -1.12 -17.21
C LEU A 72 2.18 -1.26 -18.59
N ASP A 73 1.59 -2.08 -19.46
CA ASP A 73 2.02 -2.20 -20.86
C ASP A 73 1.65 -0.98 -21.70
N LYS A 74 0.60 -0.26 -21.30
CA LYS A 74 0.11 0.95 -21.96
C LYS A 74 -0.01 2.08 -20.95
N PRO A 75 0.35 3.31 -21.31
CA PRO A 75 0.15 4.46 -20.43
C PRO A 75 -1.35 4.56 -20.09
N PRO A 76 -1.71 4.84 -18.83
CA PRO A 76 -3.10 4.98 -18.46
C PRO A 76 -3.72 6.11 -19.28
N GLU A 77 -4.93 5.87 -19.82
CA GLU A 77 -5.72 6.96 -20.40
C GLU A 77 -5.86 8.03 -19.32
N LYS A 78 -5.60 9.29 -19.68
CA LYS A 78 -5.58 10.40 -18.72
C LYS A 78 -6.86 10.35 -17.88
N GLU A 79 -6.71 10.07 -16.58
CA GLU A 79 -7.75 10.38 -15.62
C GLU A 79 -7.93 11.90 -15.66
N PHE A 80 -8.98 12.36 -16.33
CA PHE A 80 -9.42 13.74 -16.24
C PHE A 80 -9.80 13.96 -14.77
N VAL A 81 -8.98 14.77 -14.09
CA VAL A 81 -9.22 15.25 -12.73
C VAL A 81 -10.50 16.07 -12.69
#